data_AF-A0A212R645-F1
#
_entry.id   AF-A0A212R645-F1
#
_cell.length_a   1.000
_cell.length_b   1.000
_cell.length_c   1.000
_cell.angle_alpha   90.00
_cell.angle_beta   90.00
_cell.angle_gamma   90.00
#
_symmetry.space_group_name_H-M   'P 1'
#
loop_
_entity.id
_entity.type
_entity.pdbx_description
1 polymer ?
#
loop_
_entity_poly.entity_id
_entity_poly.type
_entity_poly.pdbx_seq_one_letter_code
_entity_poly.pdbx_strand_id
1 'polypeptide(L)'
;MRGLESGSKSGTGGWVRAVHACWTALALVALQIAAPPALAGVTARTATFVDGPAAERSDLGRQVRCMALVAYAEAAIDGTKGMDAVVRVIRNRMKSASFPSDACKVVLQPNQFQPVSQNASLREVLADPEAYPYSAAFGSIDPDRMSAAVTTASAALAGVKVKDPTVGALFFVNPFFMDADKCPWFAGLKKTAEIGGHVFMTEYASNEKHADPAIDCSVAGTGKMAANGIGQPLPRSVGMVLRDGDGRWIGRSRQPEDRRRVTVVLGGRIDTRVSNSLIAAR
;
A
#
# COMPACT_ATOMS: atom_id res chain seq x y z
N MET A 1 5.07 7.23 73.81
CA MET A 1 6.04 6.14 74.01
C MET A 1 5.29 4.81 73.93
N ARG A 2 5.83 3.83 73.19
CA ARG A 2 5.71 2.34 73.25
C ARG A 2 4.50 1.76 74.02
N GLY A 3 3.72 0.78 73.58
CA GLY A 3 3.88 -0.31 72.60
C GLY A 3 3.26 -1.60 73.19
N LEU A 4 2.83 -2.53 72.32
CA LEU A 4 2.62 -3.99 72.53
C LEU A 4 1.51 -4.42 73.53
N GLU A 5 0.83 -5.58 73.48
CA GLU A 5 0.66 -6.72 72.56
C GLU A 5 -0.50 -7.61 73.07
N SER A 6 -1.19 -8.28 72.14
CA SER A 6 -1.67 -9.68 72.15
C SER A 6 -2.73 -10.24 73.14
N GLY A 7 -3.61 -11.09 72.59
CA GLY A 7 -4.51 -12.05 73.25
C GLY A 7 -5.77 -12.26 72.38
N SER A 8 -6.17 -13.43 71.89
CA SER A 8 -6.45 -14.68 72.62
C SER A 8 -6.61 -15.87 71.65
N LYS A 9 -6.29 -17.07 72.15
CA LYS A 9 -6.37 -18.41 71.52
C LYS A 9 -7.54 -19.23 72.08
N SER A 10 -8.20 -19.97 71.17
CA SER A 10 -8.74 -21.35 71.23
C SER A 10 -9.10 -22.07 72.55
N GLY A 11 -10.19 -22.84 72.51
CA GLY A 11 -10.39 -24.12 73.24
C GLY A 11 -11.77 -24.74 72.93
N THR A 12 -12.08 -26.04 72.95
CA THR A 12 -11.38 -27.35 72.74
C THR A 12 -12.40 -28.48 73.04
N GLY A 13 -12.30 -29.63 72.35
CA GLY A 13 -12.77 -30.97 72.77
C GLY A 13 -14.23 -31.35 72.42
N GLY A 14 -14.59 -32.59 72.05
CA GLY A 14 -13.87 -33.86 71.91
C GLY A 14 -14.81 -35.07 72.10
N TRP A 15 -14.95 -35.90 71.05
CA TRP A 15 -15.11 -37.38 70.98
C TRP A 15 -16.05 -38.17 71.93
N VAL A 16 -16.99 -38.97 71.37
CA VAL A 16 -17.03 -40.47 71.35
C VAL A 16 -18.28 -41.01 70.58
N ARG A 17 -18.02 -41.83 69.55
CA ARG A 17 -18.73 -43.02 68.97
C ARG A 17 -20.27 -43.18 69.05
N ALA A 18 -20.91 -43.46 67.91
CA ALA A 18 -21.39 -44.80 67.46
C ALA A 18 -22.65 -44.75 66.55
N VAL A 19 -22.50 -45.33 65.35
CA VAL A 19 -23.42 -46.13 64.48
C VAL A 19 -24.94 -46.07 64.73
N HIS A 20 -25.72 -45.96 63.63
CA HIS A 20 -26.95 -46.70 63.23
C HIS A 20 -27.72 -45.82 62.20
N ALA A 21 -27.51 -46.00 60.89
CA ALA A 21 -28.39 -46.77 60.01
C ALA A 21 -29.88 -46.38 60.11
N CYS A 22 -30.44 -45.66 59.12
CA CYS A 22 -31.74 -46.05 58.54
C CYS A 22 -32.13 -45.26 57.26
N TRP A 23 -32.19 -45.98 56.14
CA TRP A 23 -33.29 -46.02 55.17
C TRP A 23 -33.92 -44.71 54.63
N THR A 24 -33.51 -44.38 53.39
CA THR A 24 -34.36 -44.11 52.21
C THR A 24 -35.80 -43.58 52.40
N ALA A 25 -36.09 -42.41 51.83
CA ALA A 25 -37.05 -42.28 50.72
C ALA A 25 -36.93 -40.89 50.06
N LEU A 26 -36.48 -40.90 48.80
CA LEU A 26 -36.40 -39.77 47.89
C LEU A 26 -37.81 -39.22 47.60
N ALA A 27 -38.02 -37.92 47.84
CA ALA A 27 -39.01 -37.13 47.11
C ALA A 27 -38.36 -36.64 45.80
N LEU A 28 -38.45 -37.44 44.73
CA LEU A 28 -38.10 -37.01 43.38
C LEU A 28 -39.25 -36.16 42.83
N VAL A 29 -39.11 -34.84 42.96
CA VAL A 29 -39.78 -33.89 42.08
C VAL A 29 -39.25 -34.15 40.68
N ALA A 30 -40.08 -34.74 39.82
CA ALA A 30 -39.80 -34.88 38.40
C ALA A 30 -39.82 -33.48 37.77
N LEU A 31 -38.68 -32.80 37.79
CA LEU A 31 -38.44 -31.62 36.98
C LEU A 31 -38.39 -32.08 35.51
N GLN A 32 -39.45 -31.83 34.75
CA GLN A 32 -39.41 -31.97 33.30
C GLN A 32 -38.32 -31.05 32.74
N ILE A 33 -37.18 -31.63 32.41
CA ILE A 33 -36.19 -30.98 31.56
C ILE A 33 -36.78 -30.97 30.15
N ALA A 34 -37.47 -29.88 29.80
CA ALA A 34 -37.76 -29.59 28.40
C ALA A 34 -36.41 -29.44 27.69
N ALA A 35 -36.14 -30.34 26.74
CA ALA A 35 -34.97 -30.24 25.88
C ALA A 35 -34.96 -28.85 25.22
N PRO A 36 -33.80 -28.15 25.18
CA PRO A 36 -33.71 -26.91 24.42
C PRO A 36 -34.07 -27.20 22.96
N PRO A 37 -34.82 -26.32 22.27
CA PRO A 37 -35.05 -26.48 20.85
C PRO A 37 -33.69 -26.59 20.17
N ALA A 38 -33.53 -27.64 19.38
CA ALA A 38 -32.35 -27.87 18.57
C ALA A 38 -31.95 -26.56 17.90
N LEU A 39 -30.68 -26.18 18.05
CA LEU A 39 -30.06 -25.10 17.30
C LEU A 39 -30.26 -25.41 15.81
N ALA A 40 -31.33 -24.86 15.25
CA ALA A 40 -31.54 -24.82 13.82
C ALA A 40 -30.32 -24.10 13.24
N GLY A 41 -29.57 -24.84 12.43
CA GLY A 41 -28.24 -24.46 11.98
C GLY A 41 -28.19 -23.02 11.50
N VAL A 42 -27.46 -22.20 12.22
CA VAL A 42 -26.76 -21.07 11.60
C VAL A 42 -25.70 -21.72 10.72
N THR A 43 -26.09 -22.06 9.50
CA THR A 43 -25.12 -22.28 8.44
C THR A 43 -24.36 -20.97 8.33
N ALA A 44 -23.14 -20.95 8.84
CA ALA A 44 -22.19 -19.93 8.48
C ALA A 44 -22.11 -19.99 6.96
N ARG A 45 -22.77 -19.05 6.28
CA ARG A 45 -22.48 -18.75 4.88
C ARG A 45 -21.02 -18.32 4.86
N THR A 46 -20.14 -19.27 4.60
CA THR A 46 -18.85 -18.97 3.99
C THR A 46 -19.20 -18.26 2.69
N ALA A 47 -19.15 -16.92 2.69
CA ALA A 47 -19.26 -16.14 1.47
C ALA A 47 -18.01 -16.48 0.65
N THR A 48 -18.10 -17.51 -0.18
CA THR A 48 -17.19 -17.74 -1.29
C THR A 48 -17.34 -16.54 -2.20
N PHE A 49 -16.28 -15.76 -2.36
CA PHE A 49 -16.19 -14.54 -3.16
C PHE A 49 -16.43 -14.77 -4.69
N VAL A 50 -17.00 -15.91 -5.09
CA VAL A 50 -17.06 -16.39 -6.48
C VAL A 50 -18.48 -16.47 -7.06
N ASP A 51 -19.51 -16.04 -6.33
CA ASP A 51 -20.91 -16.24 -6.76
C ASP A 51 -21.44 -15.20 -7.79
N GLY A 52 -20.57 -14.34 -8.35
CA GLY A 52 -20.95 -13.42 -9.43
C GLY A 52 -21.08 -14.10 -10.79
N PRO A 53 -21.97 -13.63 -11.69
CA PRO A 53 -22.05 -14.12 -13.07
C PRO A 53 -20.72 -13.90 -13.81
N ALA A 54 -20.40 -14.78 -14.77
CA ALA A 54 -19.12 -14.77 -15.49
C ALA A 54 -18.81 -13.43 -16.18
N ALA A 55 -19.84 -12.74 -16.68
CA ALA A 55 -19.74 -11.43 -17.30
C ALA A 55 -19.32 -10.32 -16.32
N GLU A 56 -19.78 -10.36 -15.06
CA GLU A 56 -19.33 -9.42 -14.03
C GLU A 56 -17.91 -9.72 -13.56
N ARG A 57 -17.51 -10.99 -13.54
CA ARG A 57 -16.13 -11.40 -13.26
C ARG A 57 -15.16 -10.95 -14.36
N SER A 58 -15.54 -11.08 -15.63
CA SER A 58 -14.75 -10.53 -16.74
C SER A 58 -14.71 -9.00 -16.70
N ASP A 59 -15.83 -8.34 -16.37
CA ASP A 59 -15.86 -6.87 -16.25
C ASP A 59 -14.92 -6.36 -15.13
N LEU A 60 -14.98 -6.98 -13.95
CA LEU A 60 -14.08 -6.69 -12.85
C LEU A 60 -12.61 -6.96 -13.23
N GLY A 61 -12.34 -8.10 -13.89
CA GLY A 61 -11.01 -8.45 -14.38
C GLY A 61 -10.45 -7.39 -15.33
N ARG A 62 -11.23 -6.98 -16.34
CA ARG A 62 -10.88 -5.92 -17.29
C ARG A 62 -10.52 -4.61 -16.56
N GLN A 63 -11.36 -4.17 -15.63
CA GLN A 63 -11.15 -2.94 -14.88
C GLN A 63 -9.93 -3.00 -13.95
N VAL A 64 -9.70 -4.14 -13.27
CA VAL A 64 -8.48 -4.37 -12.46
C VAL A 64 -7.24 -4.21 -13.33
N ARG A 65 -7.25 -4.78 -14.54
CA ARG A 65 -6.11 -4.75 -15.46
C ARG A 65 -5.79 -3.33 -15.90
N CYS A 66 -6.79 -2.56 -16.33
CA CYS A 66 -6.62 -1.15 -16.72
C CYS A 66 -6.04 -0.31 -15.56
N MET A 67 -6.61 -0.47 -14.37
CA MET A 67 -6.21 0.28 -13.19
C MET A 67 -4.77 -0.09 -12.74
N ALA A 68 -4.40 -1.38 -12.78
CA ALA A 68 -3.07 -1.85 -12.40
C ALA A 68 -1.98 -1.40 -13.40
N LEU A 69 -2.25 -1.48 -14.70
CA LEU A 69 -1.33 -1.02 -15.75
C LEU A 69 -0.95 0.45 -15.58
N VAL A 70 -1.95 1.30 -15.33
CA VAL A 70 -1.71 2.73 -15.13
C VAL A 70 -1.06 3.03 -13.79
N ALA A 71 -1.48 2.38 -12.70
CA ALA A 71 -0.82 2.54 -11.41
C ALA A 71 0.67 2.15 -11.47
N TYR A 72 0.99 1.05 -12.16
CA TYR A 72 2.37 0.63 -12.38
C TYR A 72 3.15 1.67 -13.21
N ALA A 73 2.59 2.13 -14.33
CA ALA A 73 3.25 3.11 -15.20
C ALA A 73 3.51 4.45 -14.50
N GLU A 74 2.56 4.92 -13.69
CA GLU A 74 2.64 6.20 -13.00
C GLU A 74 3.55 6.14 -11.76
N ALA A 75 3.51 5.05 -10.99
CA ALA A 75 4.01 5.08 -9.61
C ALA A 75 4.79 3.84 -9.16
N ALA A 76 5.19 2.94 -10.07
CA ALA A 76 5.99 1.76 -9.67
C ALA A 76 7.29 2.13 -8.94
N ILE A 77 7.92 3.27 -9.28
CA ILE A 77 9.13 3.76 -8.61
C ILE A 77 8.86 4.35 -7.22
N ASP A 78 7.63 4.79 -6.96
CA ASP A 78 7.17 5.30 -5.65
C ASP A 78 6.70 4.15 -4.72
N GLY A 79 6.82 2.91 -5.19
CA GLY A 79 6.48 1.69 -4.47
C GLY A 79 4.98 1.48 -4.29
N THR A 80 4.60 0.49 -3.46
CA THR A 80 3.20 0.11 -3.25
C THR A 80 2.31 1.27 -2.80
N LYS A 81 2.85 2.20 -1.99
CA LYS A 81 2.10 3.36 -1.53
C LYS A 81 1.76 4.33 -2.67
N GLY A 82 2.70 4.57 -3.60
CA GLY A 82 2.44 5.39 -4.78
C GLY A 82 1.41 4.74 -5.71
N MET A 83 1.54 3.44 -5.96
CA MET A 83 0.57 2.70 -6.79
C MET A 83 -0.83 2.68 -6.16
N ASP A 84 -0.96 2.42 -4.85
CA ASP A 84 -2.25 2.52 -4.16
C ASP A 84 -2.83 3.94 -4.24
N ALA A 85 -2.00 4.98 -4.15
CA ALA A 85 -2.47 6.36 -4.31
C ALA A 85 -3.07 6.63 -5.71
N VAL A 86 -2.43 6.18 -6.78
CA VAL A 86 -2.97 6.30 -8.16
C VAL A 86 -4.27 5.49 -8.31
N VAL A 87 -4.29 4.25 -7.80
CA VAL A 87 -5.50 3.41 -7.76
C VAL A 87 -6.67 4.15 -7.08
N ARG A 88 -6.39 4.84 -5.98
CA ARG A 88 -7.41 5.57 -5.20
C ARG A 88 -7.92 6.79 -5.94
N VAL A 89 -7.06 7.54 -6.64
CA VAL A 89 -7.51 8.61 -7.53
C VAL A 89 -8.44 8.07 -8.61
N ILE A 90 -8.09 6.98 -9.29
CA ILE A 90 -8.95 6.35 -10.32
C ILE A 90 -10.30 5.96 -9.68
N ARG A 91 -10.28 5.33 -8.50
CA ARG A 91 -11.50 4.94 -7.79
C ARG A 91 -12.33 6.15 -7.33
N ASN A 92 -11.71 7.26 -6.94
CA ASN A 92 -12.38 8.49 -6.56
C ASN A 92 -13.04 9.14 -7.79
N ARG A 93 -12.35 9.16 -8.93
CA ARG A 93 -12.91 9.59 -10.22
C ARG A 93 -14.14 8.77 -10.58
N MET A 94 -14.06 7.43 -10.53
CA MET A 94 -15.21 6.56 -10.83
C MET A 94 -16.46 6.82 -9.96
N LYS A 95 -16.27 7.38 -8.76
CA LYS A 95 -17.36 7.74 -7.84
C LYS A 95 -17.87 9.16 -8.03
N SER A 96 -17.13 10.01 -8.74
CA SER A 96 -17.49 11.39 -9.02
C SER A 96 -18.32 11.47 -10.29
N ALA A 97 -19.35 12.32 -10.29
CA ALA A 97 -20.20 12.55 -11.47
C ALA A 97 -19.44 13.19 -12.64
N SER A 98 -18.26 13.78 -12.38
CA SER A 98 -17.43 14.44 -13.40
C SER A 98 -16.62 13.46 -14.25
N PHE A 99 -16.61 12.17 -13.94
CA PHE A 99 -15.80 11.17 -14.62
C PHE A 99 -16.60 9.90 -14.96
N PRO A 100 -16.13 9.09 -15.93
CA PRO A 100 -16.70 7.78 -16.18
C PRO A 100 -16.66 6.88 -14.93
N SER A 101 -17.69 6.06 -14.74
CA SER A 101 -17.76 5.08 -13.64
C SER A 101 -17.01 3.77 -13.90
N ASP A 102 -16.32 3.65 -15.05
CA ASP A 102 -15.52 2.49 -15.46
C ASP A 102 -14.02 2.85 -15.45
N ALA A 103 -13.20 1.97 -14.87
CA ALA A 103 -11.77 2.23 -14.69
C ALA A 103 -11.02 2.37 -16.03
N CYS A 104 -11.34 1.54 -17.02
CA CYS A 104 -10.70 1.59 -18.35
C CYS A 104 -11.03 2.91 -19.05
N LYS A 105 -12.29 3.35 -18.97
CA LYS A 105 -12.71 4.65 -19.52
C LYS A 105 -12.01 5.81 -18.83
N VAL A 106 -11.81 5.77 -17.51
CA VAL A 106 -11.07 6.80 -16.77
C VAL A 106 -9.61 6.86 -17.24
N VAL A 107 -8.91 5.72 -17.32
CA VAL A 107 -7.48 5.72 -17.66
C VAL A 107 -7.18 6.03 -19.13
N LEU A 108 -8.15 5.80 -20.01
CA LEU A 108 -8.04 6.12 -21.44
C LEU A 108 -8.50 7.55 -21.79
N GLN A 109 -8.93 8.35 -20.81
CA GLN A 109 -9.25 9.75 -21.07
C GLN A 109 -8.03 10.49 -21.63
N PRO A 110 -8.18 11.24 -22.73
CA PRO A 110 -7.06 11.91 -23.39
C PRO A 110 -6.27 12.79 -22.42
N ASN A 111 -4.94 12.65 -22.44
CA ASN A 111 -3.99 13.48 -21.69
C ASN A 111 -4.17 13.46 -20.16
N GLN A 112 -4.91 12.50 -19.59
CA GLN A 112 -5.09 12.38 -18.14
C GLN A 112 -3.94 11.62 -17.44
N PHE A 113 -3.29 10.72 -18.18
CA PHE A 113 -2.17 9.91 -17.72
C PHE A 113 -1.04 10.03 -18.75
N GLN A 114 0.09 10.57 -18.32
CA GLN A 114 1.19 10.90 -19.23
C GLN A 114 1.80 9.64 -19.89
N PRO A 115 2.07 8.54 -19.16
CA PRO A 115 2.58 7.31 -19.76
C PRO A 115 1.63 6.73 -20.81
N VAL A 116 0.31 6.84 -20.60
CA VAL A 116 -0.69 6.42 -21.61
C VAL A 116 -0.56 7.26 -22.86
N SER A 117 -0.36 8.58 -22.73
CA SER A 117 -0.22 9.46 -23.89
C SER A 117 1.08 9.22 -24.68
N GLN A 118 2.15 8.78 -24.00
CA GLN A 118 3.50 8.64 -24.57
C GLN A 118 3.87 7.21 -25.01
N ASN A 119 3.19 6.18 -24.52
CA ASN A 119 3.51 4.78 -24.80
C ASN A 119 2.42 4.11 -25.66
N ALA A 120 2.73 3.82 -26.93
CA ALA A 120 1.81 3.19 -27.86
C ALA A 120 1.42 1.75 -27.46
N SER A 121 2.38 0.94 -26.98
CA SER A 121 2.11 -0.42 -26.52
C SER A 121 1.21 -0.43 -25.28
N LEU A 122 1.39 0.52 -24.35
CA LEU A 122 0.47 0.67 -23.23
C LEU A 122 -0.95 1.03 -23.70
N ARG A 123 -1.11 1.92 -24.68
CA ARG A 123 -2.43 2.24 -25.25
C ARG A 123 -3.08 1.05 -25.92
N GLU A 124 -2.32 0.28 -26.69
CA GLU A 124 -2.80 -0.93 -27.35
C GLU A 124 -3.28 -1.97 -26.33
N VAL A 125 -2.47 -2.24 -25.30
CA VAL A 125 -2.87 -3.16 -24.22
C VAL A 125 -4.07 -2.62 -23.44
N LEU A 126 -4.15 -1.31 -23.17
CA LEU A 126 -5.33 -0.75 -22.48
C LEU A 126 -6.62 -0.80 -23.33
N ALA A 127 -6.51 -0.85 -24.65
CA ALA A 127 -7.67 -0.97 -25.54
C ALA A 127 -8.32 -2.36 -25.50
N ASP A 128 -7.52 -3.40 -25.29
CA ASP A 128 -7.99 -4.78 -25.06
C ASP A 128 -7.15 -5.44 -23.95
N PRO A 129 -7.39 -5.09 -22.68
CA PRO A 129 -6.51 -5.50 -21.60
C PRO A 129 -6.52 -7.00 -21.38
N GLU A 130 -7.60 -7.71 -21.73
CA GLU A 130 -7.71 -9.15 -21.53
C GLU A 130 -6.97 -9.96 -22.62
N ALA A 131 -6.79 -9.42 -23.82
CA ALA A 131 -6.08 -10.10 -24.91
C ALA A 131 -4.56 -10.21 -24.70
N TYR A 132 -3.96 -9.33 -23.90
CA TYR A 132 -2.50 -9.24 -23.75
C TYR A 132 -2.03 -9.54 -22.33
N PRO A 133 -0.83 -10.12 -22.13
CA PRO A 133 -0.20 -10.13 -20.80
C PRO A 133 0.23 -8.72 -20.39
N TYR A 134 0.35 -8.45 -19.09
CA TYR A 134 0.81 -7.13 -18.59
C TYR A 134 2.18 -6.70 -19.15
N SER A 135 3.08 -7.66 -19.38
CA SER A 135 4.41 -7.41 -19.92
C SER A 135 4.38 -6.83 -21.34
N ALA A 136 3.32 -7.05 -22.13
CA ALA A 136 3.20 -6.50 -23.47
C ALA A 136 3.19 -4.96 -23.48
N ALA A 137 2.76 -4.32 -22.38
CA ALA A 137 2.72 -2.85 -22.28
C ALA A 137 4.11 -2.21 -22.07
N PHE A 138 5.08 -2.98 -21.54
CA PHE A 138 6.35 -2.43 -21.03
C PHE A 138 7.61 -3.19 -21.51
N GLY A 139 7.45 -4.30 -22.23
CA GLY A 139 8.53 -5.20 -22.63
C GLY A 139 9.08 -6.06 -21.47
N SER A 140 9.23 -5.46 -20.29
CA SER A 140 9.56 -6.15 -19.03
C SER A 140 8.85 -5.49 -17.85
N ILE A 141 8.52 -6.28 -16.84
CA ILE A 141 7.88 -5.80 -15.60
C ILE A 141 8.62 -6.38 -14.39
N ASP A 142 8.63 -5.62 -13.31
CA ASP A 142 8.93 -6.14 -11.97
C ASP A 142 7.69 -6.90 -11.47
N PRO A 143 7.78 -8.23 -11.26
CA PRO A 143 6.62 -9.05 -10.91
C PRO A 143 6.01 -8.68 -9.55
N ASP A 144 6.84 -8.26 -8.59
CA ASP A 144 6.36 -7.92 -7.24
C ASP A 144 5.60 -6.59 -7.27
N ARG A 145 6.11 -5.60 -8.02
CA ARG A 145 5.42 -4.32 -8.20
C ARG A 145 4.13 -4.47 -8.99
N MET A 146 4.13 -5.26 -10.06
CA MET A 146 2.89 -5.53 -10.81
C MET A 146 1.88 -6.27 -9.93
N SER A 147 2.31 -7.27 -9.16
CA SER A 147 1.45 -7.98 -8.20
C SER A 147 0.82 -7.02 -7.17
N ALA A 148 1.61 -6.07 -6.66
CA ALA A 148 1.11 -5.04 -5.75
C ALA A 148 0.10 -4.10 -6.43
N ALA A 149 0.33 -3.68 -7.68
CA ALA A 149 -0.62 -2.88 -8.45
C ALA A 149 -1.95 -3.62 -8.68
N VAL A 150 -1.89 -4.90 -9.04
CA VAL A 150 -3.08 -5.75 -9.22
C VAL A 150 -3.84 -5.94 -7.91
N THR A 151 -3.13 -6.19 -6.82
CA THR A 151 -3.72 -6.40 -5.49
C THR A 151 -4.46 -5.15 -5.01
N THR A 152 -3.82 -3.98 -5.12
CA THR A 152 -4.42 -2.70 -4.72
C THR A 152 -5.62 -2.33 -5.58
N ALA A 153 -5.53 -2.49 -6.91
CA ALA A 153 -6.63 -2.28 -7.83
C ALA A 153 -7.84 -3.19 -7.53
N SER A 154 -7.59 -4.48 -7.32
CA SER A 154 -8.62 -5.47 -6.96
C SER A 154 -9.32 -5.08 -5.66
N ALA A 155 -8.57 -4.71 -4.62
CA ALA A 155 -9.13 -4.30 -3.34
C ALA A 155 -9.98 -3.02 -3.45
N ALA A 156 -9.55 -2.05 -4.26
CA ALA A 156 -10.27 -0.80 -4.47
C ALA A 156 -11.62 -1.01 -5.20
N LEU A 157 -11.63 -1.85 -6.23
CA LEU A 157 -12.83 -2.18 -7.01
C LEU A 157 -13.80 -3.07 -6.21
N ALA A 158 -13.29 -4.03 -5.44
CA ALA A 158 -14.07 -4.85 -4.51
C ALA A 158 -14.65 -4.06 -3.33
N GLY A 159 -14.32 -2.77 -3.19
CA GLY A 159 -14.87 -1.91 -2.14
C GLY A 159 -14.28 -2.18 -0.75
N VAL A 160 -13.10 -2.78 -0.67
CA VAL A 160 -12.40 -2.98 0.60
C VAL A 160 -12.15 -1.61 1.23
N LYS A 161 -12.69 -1.43 2.44
CA LYS A 161 -12.56 -0.18 3.20
C LYS A 161 -11.14 -0.06 3.76
N VAL A 162 -10.26 0.50 2.96
CA VAL A 162 -8.93 0.95 3.37
C VAL A 162 -8.96 2.47 3.37
N LYS A 163 -8.23 3.08 4.33
CA LYS A 163 -8.04 4.53 4.37
C LYS A 163 -7.42 4.98 3.04
N ASP A 164 -8.07 5.92 2.35
CA ASP A 164 -7.52 6.53 1.14
C ASP A 164 -6.31 7.39 1.51
N PRO A 165 -5.08 7.04 1.07
CA PRO A 165 -3.88 7.79 1.39
C PRO A 165 -3.85 9.16 0.71
N THR A 166 -4.67 9.37 -0.34
CA THR A 166 -4.77 10.63 -1.08
C THR A 166 -5.80 11.60 -0.51
N VAL A 167 -6.59 11.15 0.48
CA VAL A 167 -7.62 11.95 1.14
C VAL A 167 -8.64 12.52 0.13
N GLY A 168 -9.15 11.67 -0.77
CA GLY A 168 -10.17 12.06 -1.73
C GLY A 168 -9.64 12.83 -2.94
N ALA A 169 -8.36 12.67 -3.29
CA ALA A 169 -7.80 13.34 -4.44
C ALA A 169 -8.48 12.88 -5.74
N LEU A 170 -8.67 13.82 -6.66
CA LEU A 170 -9.13 13.59 -8.03
C LEU A 170 -8.01 13.87 -9.04
N PHE A 171 -6.96 14.57 -8.63
CA PHE A 171 -5.84 14.97 -9.46
C PHE A 171 -4.54 14.63 -8.76
N PHE A 172 -3.50 14.38 -9.55
CA PHE A 172 -2.15 14.27 -9.06
C PHE A 172 -1.17 14.66 -10.15
N VAL A 173 0.02 15.07 -9.76
CA VAL A 173 1.09 15.42 -10.68
C VAL A 173 2.45 15.22 -10.03
N ASN A 174 3.45 14.82 -10.82
CA ASN A 174 4.84 14.99 -10.42
C ASN A 174 5.33 16.35 -10.95
N PRO A 175 5.60 17.35 -10.08
CA PRO A 175 5.96 18.69 -10.53
C PRO A 175 7.19 18.70 -11.45
N PHE A 176 8.14 17.79 -11.26
CA PHE A 176 9.34 17.75 -12.09
C PHE A 176 9.10 17.26 -13.51
N PHE A 177 8.09 16.42 -13.75
CA PHE A 177 7.87 15.79 -15.07
C PHE A 177 6.62 16.27 -15.79
N MET A 178 5.86 17.18 -15.19
CA MET A 178 4.67 17.73 -15.80
C MET A 178 4.98 18.72 -16.92
N ASP A 179 3.97 18.95 -17.75
CA ASP A 179 3.92 20.12 -18.63
C ASP A 179 3.82 21.40 -17.78
N ALA A 180 4.83 22.27 -17.90
CA ALA A 180 4.96 23.49 -17.10
C ALA A 180 3.80 24.46 -17.34
N ASP A 181 3.21 24.49 -18.54
CA ASP A 181 2.10 25.37 -18.89
C ASP A 181 0.83 25.01 -18.11
N LYS A 182 0.73 23.79 -17.60
CA LYS A 182 -0.39 23.33 -16.76
C LYS A 182 -0.22 23.70 -15.29
N CYS A 183 0.95 24.18 -14.88
CA CYS A 183 1.24 24.43 -13.48
C CYS A 183 0.28 25.43 -12.82
N PRO A 184 -0.08 26.58 -13.42
CA PRO A 184 -1.00 27.54 -12.80
C PRO A 184 -2.34 26.92 -12.40
N TRP A 185 -2.86 25.99 -13.22
CA TRP A 185 -4.10 25.29 -12.91
C TRP A 185 -3.95 24.34 -11.72
N PHE A 186 -2.91 23.49 -11.73
CA PHE A 186 -2.64 22.57 -10.61
C PHE A 186 -2.32 23.31 -9.31
N ALA A 187 -1.58 24.43 -9.39
CA ALA A 187 -1.24 25.28 -8.25
C ALA A 187 -2.48 25.88 -7.59
N GLY A 188 -3.55 26.12 -8.34
CA GLY A 188 -4.83 26.63 -7.81
C GLY A 188 -5.72 25.59 -7.13
N LEU A 189 -5.37 24.30 -7.18
CA LEU A 189 -6.14 23.22 -6.54
C LEU A 189 -5.83 23.10 -5.05
N LYS A 190 -6.69 22.37 -4.32
CA LYS A 190 -6.47 22.04 -2.92
C LYS A 190 -5.54 20.84 -2.81
N LYS A 191 -4.32 21.03 -2.32
CA LYS A 191 -3.40 19.94 -1.97
C LYS A 191 -3.98 19.07 -0.86
N THR A 192 -3.99 17.76 -1.06
CA THR A 192 -4.51 16.77 -0.09
C THR A 192 -3.41 15.87 0.48
N ALA A 193 -2.41 15.51 -0.33
CA ALA A 193 -1.31 14.65 0.09
C ALA A 193 -0.06 14.83 -0.79
N GLU A 194 1.08 14.37 -0.27
CA GLU A 194 2.31 14.13 -1.03
C GLU A 194 2.79 12.71 -0.78
N ILE A 195 2.97 11.94 -1.85
CA ILE A 195 3.33 10.52 -1.79
C ILE A 195 4.34 10.26 -2.91
N GLY A 196 5.55 9.85 -2.54
CA GLY A 196 6.63 9.68 -3.51
C GLY A 196 6.99 11.02 -4.18
N GLY A 197 7.13 11.01 -5.49
CA GLY A 197 7.34 12.23 -6.29
C GLY A 197 6.08 13.02 -6.62
N HIS A 198 4.90 12.54 -6.21
CA HIS A 198 3.61 13.08 -6.62
C HIS A 198 2.96 13.96 -5.54
N VAL A 199 2.38 15.07 -5.98
CA VAL A 199 1.44 15.89 -5.21
C VAL A 199 0.03 15.50 -5.64
N PHE A 200 -0.86 15.28 -4.67
CA PHE A 200 -2.25 14.90 -4.87
C PHE A 200 -3.16 16.04 -4.47
N MET A 201 -4.22 16.27 -5.25
CA MET A 201 -5.09 17.42 -5.10
C MET A 201 -6.56 17.10 -5.39
N THR A 202 -7.42 18.00 -4.93
CA THR A 202 -8.86 18.02 -5.22
C THR A 202 -9.33 19.46 -5.43
N GLU A 203 -10.60 19.63 -5.78
CA GLU A 203 -11.22 20.94 -5.90
C GLU A 203 -11.54 21.54 -4.52
N TYR A 204 -11.50 22.86 -4.43
CA TYR A 204 -12.05 23.55 -3.27
C TYR A 204 -13.58 23.45 -3.28
N ALA A 205 -14.20 23.33 -2.11
CA ALA A 205 -15.64 23.53 -2.01
C ALA A 205 -15.99 25.00 -2.32
N SER A 206 -17.20 25.28 -2.80
CA SER A 206 -17.60 26.60 -3.32
C SER A 206 -17.37 27.79 -2.38
N ASN A 207 -17.28 27.55 -1.07
CA ASN A 207 -17.05 28.57 -0.03
C ASN A 207 -15.79 28.29 0.81
N GLU A 208 -14.94 27.36 0.40
CA GLU A 208 -13.69 27.08 1.09
C GLU A 208 -12.66 28.16 0.77
N LYS A 209 -12.02 28.71 1.81
CA LYS A 209 -10.90 29.64 1.60
C LYS A 209 -9.74 28.89 0.95
N HIS A 210 -9.27 29.41 -0.18
CA HIS A 210 -8.09 28.86 -0.85
C HIS A 210 -6.86 28.97 0.06
N ALA A 211 -6.08 27.90 0.09
CA ALA A 211 -4.82 27.82 0.82
C ALA A 211 -3.66 28.25 -0.08
N ASP A 212 -2.44 28.08 0.41
CA ASP A 212 -1.23 28.26 -0.40
C ASP A 212 -1.25 27.35 -1.63
N PRO A 213 -0.55 27.72 -2.72
CA PRO A 213 -0.51 26.95 -3.95
C PRO A 213 -0.18 25.47 -3.71
N ALA A 214 -0.89 24.57 -4.38
CA ALA A 214 -0.66 23.13 -4.20
C ALA A 214 0.74 22.69 -4.64
N ILE A 215 1.31 23.36 -5.64
CA ILE A 215 2.64 23.07 -6.19
C ILE A 215 3.41 24.37 -6.46
N ASP A 216 4.74 24.25 -6.41
CA ASP A 216 5.66 25.32 -6.79
C ASP A 216 5.93 25.26 -8.30
N CYS A 217 5.52 26.30 -9.03
CA CYS A 217 5.71 26.36 -10.48
C CYS A 217 7.15 26.65 -10.90
N SER A 218 8.05 27.05 -10.00
CA SER A 218 9.46 27.26 -10.34
C SER A 218 10.20 25.95 -10.69
N VAL A 219 9.68 24.80 -10.22
CA VAL A 219 10.25 23.47 -10.50
C VAL A 219 9.48 22.70 -11.57
N ALA A 220 8.40 23.27 -12.10
CA ALA A 220 7.52 22.60 -13.05
C ALA A 220 8.25 22.20 -14.34
N GLY A 221 8.23 20.92 -14.69
CA GLY A 221 8.83 20.39 -15.92
C GLY A 221 10.37 20.43 -15.97
N THR A 222 11.04 20.69 -14.85
CA THR A 222 12.52 20.80 -14.81
C THR A 222 13.24 19.45 -14.78
N GLY A 223 12.51 18.35 -14.59
CA GLY A 223 13.02 16.99 -14.58
C GLY A 223 13.30 16.45 -15.99
N LYS A 224 14.32 15.61 -16.11
CA LYS A 224 14.61 14.87 -17.35
C LYS A 224 14.01 13.47 -17.26
N MET A 225 13.11 13.13 -18.17
CA MET A 225 12.58 11.75 -18.26
C MET A 225 13.66 10.81 -18.80
N ALA A 226 13.74 9.59 -18.26
CA ALA A 226 14.59 8.57 -18.83
C ALA A 226 13.93 7.99 -20.10
N ALA A 227 14.75 7.49 -21.03
CA ALA A 227 14.32 6.98 -22.34
C ALA A 227 13.30 5.83 -22.27
N ASN A 228 13.11 5.19 -21.11
CA ASN A 228 12.14 4.13 -20.89
C ASN A 228 10.77 4.62 -20.41
N GLY A 229 10.50 5.93 -20.44
CA GLY A 229 9.21 6.50 -20.05
C GLY A 229 8.92 6.46 -18.54
N ILE A 230 9.87 5.95 -17.75
CA ILE A 230 9.82 5.99 -16.29
C ILE A 230 10.58 7.26 -15.87
N GLY A 231 9.92 8.14 -15.12
CA GLY A 231 10.56 9.32 -14.56
C GLY A 231 11.70 8.92 -13.63
N GLN A 232 12.94 8.89 -14.11
CA GLN A 232 14.08 8.78 -13.20
C GLN A 232 14.23 10.12 -12.51
N PRO A 233 14.19 10.19 -11.17
CA PRO A 233 14.60 11.41 -10.49
C PRO A 233 15.97 11.79 -11.04
N LEU A 234 16.19 13.07 -11.37
CA LEU A 234 17.56 13.59 -11.43
C LEU A 234 18.26 13.08 -10.17
N PRO A 235 19.51 12.58 -10.26
CA PRO A 235 20.21 12.09 -9.10
C PRO A 235 20.32 13.25 -8.12
N ARG A 236 19.39 13.32 -7.16
CA ARG A 236 19.61 14.10 -5.96
C ARG A 236 20.88 13.48 -5.40
N SER A 237 21.91 14.28 -5.26
CA SER A 237 23.11 13.96 -4.51
C SER A 237 22.75 13.77 -3.03
N VAL A 238 21.85 12.83 -2.73
CA VAL A 238 21.66 12.25 -1.41
C VAL A 238 22.81 11.26 -1.29
N GLY A 239 23.95 11.76 -0.83
CA GLY A 239 25.07 10.88 -0.57
C GLY A 239 24.63 9.79 0.41
N MET A 240 24.93 8.55 0.05
CA MET A 240 24.62 7.37 0.85
C MET A 240 25.38 7.46 2.17
N VAL A 241 24.67 7.34 3.30
CA VAL A 241 25.28 7.27 4.62
C VAL A 241 25.91 5.89 4.78
N LEU A 242 27.22 5.86 4.91
CA LEU A 242 27.97 4.64 5.16
C LEU A 242 27.96 4.37 6.67
N ARG A 243 27.65 3.13 7.06
CA ARG A 243 27.72 2.63 8.44
C ARG A 243 28.57 1.35 8.50
N ASP A 244 29.26 1.13 9.62
CA ASP A 244 30.02 -0.11 9.85
C ASP A 244 29.10 -1.30 10.20
N GLY A 245 29.71 -2.48 10.41
CA GLY A 245 29.01 -3.72 10.74
C GLY A 245 28.25 -3.68 12.08
N ASP A 246 28.55 -2.71 12.94
CA ASP A 246 27.87 -2.46 14.21
C ASP A 246 26.85 -1.31 14.11
N GLY A 247 26.64 -0.78 12.90
CA GLY A 247 25.69 0.28 12.60
C GLY A 247 26.15 1.69 12.99
N ARG A 248 27.42 1.93 13.33
CA ARG A 248 27.97 3.26 13.61
C ARG A 248 28.30 4.02 12.33
N TRP A 249 28.23 5.35 12.39
CA TRP A 249 28.41 6.23 11.25
C TRP A 249 29.89 6.30 10.82
N ILE A 250 30.17 6.02 9.53
CA ILE A 250 31.53 6.04 8.98
C ILE A 250 31.72 7.04 7.82
N GLY A 251 30.66 7.72 7.36
CA GLY A 251 30.79 8.79 6.37
C GLY A 251 29.62 8.90 5.38
N ARG A 252 29.82 9.67 4.30
CA ARG A 252 28.85 9.84 3.21
C ARG A 252 29.55 9.78 1.85
N SER A 253 29.20 8.81 0.98
CA SER A 253 29.74 8.74 -0.39
C SER A 253 28.89 9.59 -1.36
N ARG A 254 29.53 10.26 -2.32
CA ARG A 254 28.90 11.18 -3.28
C ARG A 254 28.85 10.68 -4.72
N GLN A 255 29.30 9.45 -5.02
CA GLN A 255 29.31 8.93 -6.40
C GLN A 255 28.64 7.54 -6.56
N PRO A 256 27.90 7.29 -7.66
CA PRO A 256 27.18 6.03 -7.89
C PRO A 256 28.09 4.83 -8.22
N GLU A 257 29.30 5.07 -8.73
CA GLU A 257 30.28 4.05 -9.15
C GLU A 257 30.88 3.20 -7.99
N ASP A 258 30.67 3.58 -6.74
CA ASP A 258 31.28 2.91 -5.56
C ASP A 258 30.66 1.54 -5.22
N ARG A 259 29.60 1.10 -5.93
CA ARG A 259 28.93 -0.19 -5.68
C ARG A 259 29.82 -1.42 -5.86
N ARG A 260 30.98 -1.30 -6.51
CA ARG A 260 31.89 -2.44 -6.78
C ARG A 260 33.13 -2.50 -5.90
N ARG A 261 33.34 -1.56 -4.96
CA ARG A 261 34.49 -1.58 -4.04
C ARG A 261 34.09 -1.28 -2.60
N VAL A 262 33.24 -2.13 -2.03
CA VAL A 262 33.21 -2.26 -0.56
C VAL A 262 34.15 -3.40 -0.20
N THR A 263 35.45 -3.11 -0.12
CA THR A 263 36.40 -4.02 0.51
C THR A 263 36.17 -3.95 2.01
N VAL A 264 35.55 -4.99 2.58
CA VAL A 264 35.41 -5.14 4.02
C VAL A 264 36.81 -5.30 4.61
N VAL A 265 37.33 -4.26 5.26
CA VAL A 265 38.58 -4.34 6.01
C VAL A 265 38.26 -4.92 7.39
N LEU A 266 38.33 -6.26 7.49
CA LEU A 266 38.55 -6.92 8.78
C LEU A 266 40.05 -6.80 9.10
N GLY A 267 40.36 -6.40 10.34
CA GLY A 267 41.65 -5.84 10.74
C GLY A 267 42.90 -6.58 10.25
N GLY A 268 43.89 -5.80 9.82
CA GLY A 268 45.29 -6.22 9.68
C GLY A 268 45.97 -5.81 8.37
N ARG A 269 46.85 -4.80 8.46
CA ARG A 269 47.89 -4.36 7.49
C ARG A 269 47.50 -4.14 6.02
N ILE A 270 47.60 -2.88 5.59
CA ILE A 270 47.56 -2.46 4.19
C ILE A 270 48.89 -2.86 3.52
N ASP A 271 48.84 -3.71 2.49
CA ASP A 271 49.91 -3.83 1.50
C ASP A 271 49.37 -3.33 0.15
N THR A 272 49.85 -2.15 -0.26
CA THR A 272 49.54 -1.57 -1.56
C THR A 272 50.41 -2.20 -2.63
N ARG A 273 49.92 -3.27 -3.28
CA ARG A 273 50.36 -3.64 -4.63
C ARG A 273 49.22 -3.59 -5.62
N VAL A 274 49.36 -2.60 -6.49
CA VAL A 274 48.64 -2.38 -7.75
C VAL A 274 48.66 -3.66 -8.58
N SER A 275 47.52 -4.05 -9.13
CA SER A 275 47.46 -4.88 -10.34
C SER A 275 46.26 -4.46 -11.18
N ASN A 276 46.57 -3.59 -12.15
CA ASN A 276 45.78 -3.42 -13.37
C ASN A 276 45.79 -4.75 -14.12
N SER A 277 44.63 -5.36 -14.33
CA SER A 277 44.39 -6.36 -15.37
C SER A 277 42.88 -6.55 -15.54
N LEU A 278 42.46 -6.73 -16.80
CA LEU A 278 41.09 -7.00 -17.29
C LEU A 278 40.30 -5.77 -17.77
N ILE A 279 40.82 -5.12 -18.82
CA ILE A 279 40.00 -4.81 -20.01
C ILE A 279 40.83 -5.21 -21.25
N ALA A 280 40.62 -6.44 -21.70
CA ALA A 280 40.83 -6.91 -23.07
C ALA A 280 40.32 -8.35 -23.18
N ALA A 281 39.12 -8.54 -23.72
CA ALA A 281 38.76 -9.63 -24.65
C ALA A 281 37.23 -9.77 -24.81
N ARG A 282 36.78 -9.49 -26.04
CA ARG A 282 35.54 -9.91 -26.74
C ARG A 282 34.21 -9.31 -26.31
#